data_AF-A0A511TB40-F1
#
_entry.id   AF-A0A511TB40-F1
#
_cell.length_a   1.000
_cell.length_b   1.000
_cell.length_c   1.000
_cell.angle_alpha   90.00
_cell.angle_beta   90.00
_cell.angle_gamma   90.00
#
_symmetry.space_group_name_H-M   'P 1'
#
loop_
_entity.id
_entity.type
_entity.pdbx_description
1 polymer ?
#
loop_
_entity_poly.entity_id
_entity_poly.type
_entity_poly.pdbx_seq_one_letter_code
_entity_poly.pdbx_strand_id
1 'polypeptide(L)'
;MRRSLLAAVMVLLSALALTSTFDVSAGSEEEERGASREPVAAVAEPSAKSELGSVVVTCPVGVSQASYLPGLSEGAKDVTVAGATTLSNCVTIPASGVKSASLPLESSLLAGYSCADLLTPRTVRQVVRWNTGETSTLVFSQSRELAQGPLTVFTLTGTVEAGAFMESMAILTVTYLNADIEKGCDSPGGLIWLSGPATLELIRTVT
;
A
#
# COMPACT_ATOMS: atom_id res chain seq x y z
N MET A 1 37.80 22.60 21.21
CA MET A 1 36.88 23.61 21.78
C MET A 1 35.46 23.12 21.50
N ARG A 2 34.82 22.41 22.46
CA ARG A 2 33.62 22.85 23.23
C ARG A 2 32.52 23.43 22.33
N ARG A 3 31.47 22.64 22.00
CA ARG A 3 30.18 22.43 22.70
C ARG A 3 29.12 23.50 22.38
N SER A 4 28.02 23.07 21.76
CA SER A 4 26.60 23.46 21.94
C SER A 4 25.75 22.52 21.07
N LEU A 5 25.13 21.42 21.50
CA LEU A 5 24.02 21.16 22.46
C LEU A 5 22.67 21.81 22.09
N LEU A 6 21.68 20.90 21.87
CA LEU A 6 20.23 21.00 22.19
C LEU A 6 19.38 21.86 21.22
N ALA A 7 18.17 21.50 20.78
CA ALA A 7 17.24 20.43 21.14
C ALA A 7 16.10 20.28 20.09
N ALA A 8 15.47 19.09 20.11
CA ALA A 8 14.02 18.83 19.97
C ALA A 8 13.27 19.28 18.69
N VAL A 9 13.08 18.33 17.77
CA VAL A 9 11.97 18.36 16.80
C VAL A 9 10.77 17.71 17.48
N MET A 10 9.84 18.55 17.95
CA MET A 10 8.56 18.14 18.54
C MET A 10 7.65 17.48 17.50
N VAL A 11 7.08 16.38 17.93
CA VAL A 11 5.96 15.62 17.37
C VAL A 11 4.71 16.50 17.29
N LEU A 12 4.11 16.63 16.10
CA LEU A 12 2.75 17.15 15.94
C LEU A 12 1.76 15.98 15.80
N LEU A 13 1.12 15.61 16.91
CA LEU A 13 -0.20 14.97 16.92
C LEU A 13 -1.22 16.04 17.32
N SER A 14 -2.14 16.37 16.42
CA SER A 14 -3.25 17.28 16.70
C SER A 14 -4.50 16.46 17.00
N ALA A 15 -4.81 16.28 18.29
CA ALA A 15 -6.11 15.85 18.77
C ALA A 15 -6.78 17.04 19.47
N LEU A 16 -7.82 17.59 18.84
CA LEU A 16 -8.71 18.58 19.45
C LEU A 16 -9.81 17.83 20.21
N ALA A 17 -9.63 17.68 21.52
CA ALA A 17 -10.70 17.34 22.45
C ALA A 17 -11.09 18.62 23.19
N LEU A 18 -12.24 19.20 22.83
CA LEU A 18 -12.87 20.30 23.56
C LEU A 18 -13.72 19.70 24.69
N THR A 19 -13.26 19.93 25.91
CA THR A 19 -14.00 19.74 27.16
C THR A 19 -15.08 20.81 27.29
N SER A 20 -16.31 20.39 27.59
CA SER A 20 -17.32 21.28 28.17
C SER A 20 -17.86 20.63 29.44
N THR A 21 -17.46 21.20 30.57
CA THR A 21 -18.04 21.01 31.89
C THR A 21 -19.34 21.79 31.96
N PHE A 22 -20.44 21.15 32.38
CA PHE A 22 -21.63 21.86 32.83
C PHE A 22 -22.03 21.40 34.23
N ASP A 23 -22.10 22.41 35.10
CA ASP A 23 -22.51 22.42 36.49
C ASP A 23 -23.90 21.80 36.72
N VAL A 24 -24.00 21.02 37.80
CA VAL A 24 -25.28 20.63 38.42
C VAL A 24 -25.62 21.69 39.47
N SER A 25 -26.72 22.42 39.25
CA SER A 25 -27.37 23.21 40.29
C SER A 25 -28.85 22.84 40.36
N ALA A 26 -29.27 22.39 41.54
CA ALA A 26 -30.65 22.04 41.86
C ALA A 26 -31.46 23.29 42.21
N GLY A 27 -32.67 23.40 41.67
CA GLY A 27 -33.65 24.43 41.98
C GLY A 27 -35.07 23.90 41.73
N SER A 28 -35.92 24.11 42.71
CA SER A 28 -37.24 23.54 42.97
C SER A 28 -38.41 24.12 42.16
N GLU A 29 -39.37 23.23 41.88
CA GLU A 29 -40.84 23.36 41.94
C GLU A 29 -41.67 24.30 41.01
N GLU A 30 -42.85 23.74 40.67
CA GLU A 30 -44.14 24.31 40.24
C GLU A 30 -44.44 24.63 38.76
N GLU A 31 -45.20 23.71 38.17
CA GLU A 31 -46.59 23.84 37.68
C GLU A 31 -46.97 24.83 36.55
N GLU A 32 -47.60 24.19 35.55
CA GLU A 32 -48.65 24.65 34.64
C GLU A 32 -48.36 25.38 33.31
N ARG A 33 -48.89 24.72 32.27
CA ARG A 33 -49.67 25.27 31.14
C ARG A 33 -48.92 25.72 29.88
N GLY A 34 -48.85 24.78 28.94
CA GLY A 34 -49.33 24.96 27.57
C GLY A 34 -48.43 25.71 26.57
N ALA A 35 -47.84 24.96 25.62
CA ALA A 35 -47.79 25.35 24.21
C ALA A 35 -47.31 24.17 23.36
N SER A 36 -48.09 23.88 22.32
CA SER A 36 -47.81 22.91 21.25
C SER A 36 -46.40 23.11 20.67
N ARG A 37 -45.59 22.04 20.59
CA ARG A 37 -44.30 22.06 19.90
C ARG A 37 -44.33 20.99 18.81
N GLU A 38 -44.50 21.43 17.57
CA GLU A 38 -44.30 20.60 16.37
C GLU A 38 -42.89 19.97 16.37
N PRO A 39 -42.74 18.75 15.81
CA PRO A 39 -41.48 18.05 15.83
C PRO A 39 -40.50 18.70 14.87
N VAL A 40 -39.40 19.26 15.40
CA VAL A 40 -38.26 19.68 14.59
C VAL A 40 -37.64 18.41 14.01
N ALA A 41 -37.79 18.24 12.70
CA ALA A 41 -37.14 17.17 11.95
C ALA A 41 -35.62 17.25 12.16
N ALA A 42 -35.07 16.19 12.76
CA ALA A 42 -33.63 16.00 12.84
C ALA A 42 -33.11 15.81 11.41
N VAL A 43 -32.41 16.82 10.90
CA VAL A 43 -31.62 16.70 9.67
C VAL A 43 -30.47 15.76 10.00
N ALA A 44 -30.60 14.50 9.57
CA ALA A 44 -29.53 13.53 9.65
C ALA A 44 -28.36 14.01 8.75
N GLU A 45 -27.22 14.33 9.37
CA GLU A 45 -25.97 14.50 8.63
C GLU A 45 -25.58 13.15 7.99
N PRO A 46 -25.20 13.13 6.71
CA PRO A 46 -24.74 11.90 6.08
C PRO A 46 -23.37 11.55 6.66
N SER A 47 -23.34 10.56 7.56
CA SER A 47 -22.11 9.86 7.91
C SER A 47 -21.61 9.14 6.65
N ALA A 48 -20.63 9.74 5.98
CA ALA A 48 -19.80 9.04 5.01
C ALA A 48 -19.03 7.94 5.78
N LYS A 49 -19.62 6.75 5.88
CA LYS A 49 -18.86 5.54 6.20
C LYS A 49 -17.83 5.40 5.07
N SER A 50 -16.56 5.46 5.43
CA SER A 50 -15.47 5.09 4.53
C SER A 50 -15.78 3.69 3.99
N GLU A 51 -16.08 3.58 2.70
CA GLU A 51 -16.34 2.31 2.00
C GLU A 51 -15.04 1.54 1.70
N LEU A 52 -13.97 1.83 2.45
CA LEU A 52 -12.79 0.98 2.45
C LEU A 52 -13.16 -0.30 3.19
N GLY A 53 -13.29 -1.40 2.45
CA GLY A 53 -13.62 -2.67 3.06
C GLY A 53 -12.50 -3.23 3.94
N SER A 54 -12.76 -4.35 4.61
CA SER A 54 -11.85 -4.85 5.64
C SER A 54 -10.60 -5.50 5.02
N VAL A 55 -9.42 -5.14 5.54
CA VAL A 55 -8.16 -5.81 5.20
C VAL A 55 -8.24 -7.27 5.65
N VAL A 56 -8.13 -8.21 4.70
CA VAL A 56 -8.22 -9.65 4.94
C VAL A 56 -6.86 -10.33 4.99
N VAL A 57 -5.84 -9.74 4.37
CA VAL A 57 -4.43 -10.19 4.46
C VAL A 57 -3.52 -8.98 4.54
N THR A 58 -2.55 -9.00 5.45
CA THR A 58 -1.45 -8.04 5.51
C THR A 58 -0.14 -8.78 5.65
N CYS A 59 0.78 -8.59 4.72
CA CYS A 59 2.15 -9.07 4.77
C CYS A 59 3.10 -7.87 4.86
N PRO A 60 3.50 -7.45 6.07
CA PRO A 60 4.25 -6.21 6.28
C PRO A 60 5.76 -6.33 6.00
N VAL A 61 6.27 -7.55 5.81
CA VAL A 61 7.70 -7.79 5.61
C VAL A 61 7.91 -8.62 4.35
N GLY A 62 8.74 -8.12 3.44
CA GLY A 62 9.07 -8.83 2.23
C GLY A 62 10.25 -8.22 1.49
N VAL A 63 10.71 -8.95 0.48
CA VAL A 63 11.77 -8.54 -0.44
C VAL A 63 11.33 -8.87 -1.85
N SER A 64 11.43 -7.89 -2.75
CA SER A 64 11.23 -8.03 -4.18
C SER A 64 12.55 -7.87 -4.91
N GLN A 65 12.80 -8.73 -5.88
CA GLN A 65 13.99 -8.75 -6.73
C GLN A 65 13.58 -8.82 -8.19
N ALA A 66 14.29 -8.07 -9.04
CA ALA A 66 14.12 -8.09 -10.49
C ALA A 66 15.49 -8.10 -11.18
N SER A 67 15.63 -8.90 -12.23
CA SER A 67 16.79 -8.95 -13.10
C SER A 67 16.44 -8.57 -14.53
N TYR A 68 17.42 -8.03 -15.25
CA TYR A 68 17.29 -7.56 -16.62
C TYR A 68 18.46 -8.05 -17.46
N LEU A 69 18.17 -8.73 -18.57
CA LEU A 69 19.19 -9.25 -19.48
C LEU A 69 18.80 -9.02 -20.96
N PRO A 70 19.57 -8.21 -21.73
CA PRO A 70 20.63 -7.30 -21.28
C PRO A 70 20.12 -6.24 -20.27
N GLY A 71 21.03 -5.63 -19.50
CA GLY A 71 20.66 -4.61 -18.50
C GLY A 71 19.93 -3.42 -19.13
N LEU A 72 18.97 -2.81 -18.43
CA LEU A 72 18.21 -1.66 -18.95
C LEU A 72 19.10 -0.45 -19.17
N SER A 73 18.83 0.30 -20.23
CA SER A 73 19.53 1.53 -20.57
C SER A 73 18.52 2.60 -21.00
N GLU A 74 18.99 3.83 -21.20
CA GLU A 74 18.18 4.90 -21.81
C GLU A 74 17.67 4.52 -23.21
N GLY A 75 18.48 3.80 -23.99
CA GLY A 75 18.06 3.24 -25.27
C GLY A 75 17.16 2.02 -25.11
N ALA A 76 15.99 2.05 -25.76
CA ALA A 76 15.06 0.93 -25.85
C ALA A 76 15.68 -0.27 -26.59
N LYS A 77 15.49 -1.47 -26.02
CA LYS A 77 15.95 -2.74 -26.60
C LYS A 77 15.14 -3.91 -26.06
N ASP A 78 15.31 -5.07 -26.67
CA ASP A 78 14.67 -6.29 -26.17
C ASP A 78 15.38 -6.76 -24.89
N VAL A 79 14.61 -6.94 -23.83
CA VAL A 79 15.12 -7.27 -22.49
C VAL A 79 14.33 -8.42 -21.89
N THR A 80 15.04 -9.43 -21.41
CA THR A 80 14.46 -10.48 -20.59
C THR A 80 14.38 -10.02 -19.14
N VAL A 81 13.18 -10.07 -18.56
CA VAL A 81 12.91 -9.72 -17.16
C VAL A 81 12.51 -10.97 -16.40
N ALA A 82 13.11 -11.18 -15.24
CA ALA A 82 12.75 -12.23 -14.29
C ALA A 82 12.87 -11.71 -12.86
N GLY A 83 12.33 -12.45 -11.89
CA GLY A 83 12.44 -12.04 -10.50
C GLY A 83 11.58 -12.85 -9.55
N ALA A 84 11.48 -12.36 -8.33
CA ALA A 84 10.56 -12.91 -7.34
C ALA A 84 10.30 -11.90 -6.23
N THR A 85 9.10 -11.95 -5.66
CA THR A 85 8.80 -11.34 -4.36
C THR A 85 8.57 -12.43 -3.33
N THR A 86 9.16 -12.27 -2.16
CA THR A 86 8.90 -13.12 -0.99
C THR A 86 8.34 -12.27 0.14
N LEU A 87 7.32 -12.78 0.81
CA LEU A 87 6.57 -12.09 1.85
C LEU A 87 6.51 -12.98 3.09
N SER A 88 6.60 -12.37 4.26
CA SER A 88 6.59 -13.04 5.56
C SER A 88 5.81 -12.20 6.59
N ASN A 89 5.62 -12.78 7.78
CA ASN A 89 4.83 -12.19 8.86
C ASN A 89 3.40 -11.83 8.43
N CYS A 90 2.83 -12.61 7.50
CA CYS A 90 1.49 -12.37 7.02
C CYS A 90 0.47 -12.65 8.14
N VAL A 91 -0.48 -11.73 8.30
CA VAL A 91 -1.63 -11.85 9.19
C VAL A 91 -2.92 -11.77 8.38
N THR A 92 -3.97 -12.38 8.89
CA THR A 92 -5.27 -12.46 8.18
C THR A 92 -6.42 -12.22 9.13
N ILE A 93 -7.52 -11.68 8.60
CA ILE A 93 -8.76 -11.42 9.35
C ILE A 93 -9.95 -11.95 8.52
N PRO A 94 -10.72 -12.94 9.03
CA PRO A 94 -10.45 -13.70 10.25
C PRO A 94 -9.14 -14.50 10.14
N ALA A 95 -8.59 -14.92 11.28
CA ALA A 95 -7.32 -15.62 11.32
C ALA A 95 -7.35 -16.92 10.47
N SER A 96 -6.33 -17.08 9.63
CA SER A 96 -6.07 -18.25 8.81
C SER A 96 -4.65 -18.81 9.06
N GLY A 97 -4.33 -19.92 8.40
CA GLY A 97 -2.99 -20.52 8.40
C GLY A 97 -1.95 -19.76 7.56
N VAL A 98 -2.32 -18.67 6.89
CA VAL A 98 -1.39 -17.86 6.09
C VAL A 98 -0.40 -17.11 6.99
N LYS A 99 0.88 -17.24 6.66
CA LYS A 99 2.06 -16.66 7.35
C LYS A 99 3.12 -16.13 6.39
N SER A 100 3.17 -16.65 5.17
CA SER A 100 4.10 -16.19 4.13
C SER A 100 3.52 -16.43 2.73
N ALA A 101 4.12 -15.75 1.75
CA ALA A 101 3.78 -15.85 0.35
C ALA A 101 5.01 -15.73 -0.54
N SER A 102 4.94 -16.29 -1.74
CA SER A 102 5.91 -16.08 -2.81
C SER A 102 5.20 -15.74 -4.11
N LEU A 103 5.76 -14.77 -4.84
CA LEU A 103 5.27 -14.31 -6.14
C LEU A 103 6.43 -14.42 -7.13
N PRO A 104 6.63 -15.59 -7.77
CA PRO A 104 7.63 -15.70 -8.82
C PRO A 104 7.24 -14.80 -10.00
N LEU A 105 8.23 -14.11 -10.56
CA LEU A 105 8.12 -13.46 -11.86
C LEU A 105 8.86 -14.33 -12.86
N GLU A 106 8.08 -15.11 -13.60
CA GLU A 106 8.60 -15.95 -14.68
C GLU A 106 9.32 -15.09 -15.72
N SER A 107 10.38 -15.66 -16.30
CA SER A 107 11.18 -14.99 -17.31
C SER A 107 10.31 -14.60 -18.52
N SER A 108 10.34 -13.33 -18.90
CA SER A 108 9.56 -12.79 -20.02
C SER A 108 10.40 -11.81 -20.85
N LEU A 109 10.25 -11.88 -22.18
CA LEU A 109 10.89 -10.95 -23.10
C LEU A 109 10.00 -9.71 -23.27
N LEU A 110 10.53 -8.54 -22.98
CA LEU A 110 9.90 -7.25 -23.25
C LEU A 110 10.60 -6.60 -24.44
N ALA A 111 9.86 -6.37 -25.51
CA ALA A 111 10.38 -5.73 -26.72
C ALA A 111 10.45 -4.21 -26.55
N GLY A 112 11.56 -3.61 -27.00
CA GLY A 112 11.73 -2.15 -26.96
C GLY A 112 11.66 -1.53 -25.56
N TYR A 113 12.14 -2.24 -24.53
CA TYR A 113 12.09 -1.81 -23.13
C TYR A 113 13.36 -1.05 -22.72
N SER A 114 13.20 -0.04 -21.87
CA SER A 114 14.24 0.92 -21.46
C SER A 114 14.11 1.29 -19.98
N CYS A 115 15.03 2.11 -19.48
CA CYS A 115 14.92 2.70 -18.15
C CYS A 115 13.73 3.66 -18.01
N ALA A 116 13.36 4.37 -19.08
CA ALA A 116 12.17 5.22 -19.06
C ALA A 116 10.87 4.41 -18.91
N ASP A 117 10.84 3.16 -19.36
CA ASP A 117 9.66 2.31 -19.24
C ASP A 117 9.39 1.82 -17.82
N LEU A 118 10.38 1.89 -16.92
CA LEU A 118 10.15 1.73 -15.47
C LEU A 118 9.20 2.80 -14.90
N LEU A 119 9.00 3.91 -15.62
CA LEU A 119 8.09 4.99 -15.24
C LEU A 119 6.69 4.80 -15.79
N THR A 120 6.56 3.98 -16.83
CA THR A 120 5.32 3.84 -17.57
C THR A 120 4.40 2.84 -16.86
N PRO A 121 3.16 3.23 -16.55
CA PRO A 121 2.20 2.30 -15.98
C PRO A 121 1.98 1.09 -16.88
N ARG A 122 1.92 -0.10 -16.28
CA ARG A 122 1.68 -1.35 -17.02
C ARG A 122 0.81 -2.32 -16.24
N THR A 123 0.11 -3.18 -16.96
CA THR A 123 -0.61 -4.29 -16.36
C THR A 123 0.33 -5.46 -16.09
N VAL A 124 0.26 -6.03 -14.90
CA VAL A 124 1.08 -7.18 -14.48
C VAL A 124 0.17 -8.25 -13.91
N ARG A 125 0.31 -9.49 -14.40
CA ARG A 125 -0.35 -10.66 -13.83
C ARG A 125 0.66 -11.47 -13.02
N GLN A 126 0.33 -11.77 -11.77
CA GLN A 126 1.20 -12.56 -10.88
C GLN A 126 0.42 -13.65 -10.17
N VAL A 127 1.06 -14.80 -9.95
CA VAL A 127 0.51 -15.88 -9.12
C VAL A 127 1.19 -15.81 -7.76
N VAL A 128 0.40 -15.63 -6.71
CA VAL A 128 0.84 -15.81 -5.32
C VAL A 128 0.74 -17.27 -4.96
N ARG A 129 1.78 -17.80 -4.34
CA ARG A 129 1.78 -19.10 -3.66
C ARG A 129 1.85 -18.84 -2.17
N TRP A 130 0.79 -19.20 -1.45
CA TRP A 130 0.73 -19.09 0.01
C TRP A 130 1.41 -20.29 0.68
N ASN A 131 1.86 -20.12 1.92
CA ASN A 131 2.43 -21.25 2.69
C ASN A 131 1.41 -22.36 2.99
N THR A 132 0.10 -22.10 2.82
CA THR A 132 -0.96 -23.10 2.96
C THR A 132 -1.05 -24.06 1.77
N GLY A 133 -0.32 -23.78 0.68
CA GLY A 133 -0.40 -24.52 -0.59
C GLY A 133 -1.46 -23.97 -1.54
N GLU A 134 -2.31 -23.06 -1.07
CA GLU A 134 -3.25 -22.34 -1.92
C GLU A 134 -2.55 -21.31 -2.81
N THR A 135 -3.23 -20.89 -3.87
CA THR A 135 -2.73 -19.85 -4.77
C THR A 135 -3.76 -18.75 -5.00
N SER A 136 -3.29 -17.55 -5.29
CA SER A 136 -4.11 -16.43 -5.77
C SER A 136 -3.55 -15.92 -7.09
N THR A 137 -4.40 -15.57 -8.05
CA THR A 137 -3.99 -14.89 -9.28
C THR A 137 -4.36 -13.43 -9.20
N LEU A 138 -3.34 -12.58 -9.22
CA LEU A 138 -3.44 -11.13 -9.10
C LEU A 138 -3.28 -10.49 -10.49
N VAL A 139 -4.12 -9.52 -10.79
CA VAL A 139 -3.93 -8.61 -11.93
C VAL A 139 -3.83 -7.19 -11.40
N PHE A 140 -2.64 -6.61 -11.60
CA PHE A 140 -2.25 -5.30 -11.13
C PHE A 140 -2.16 -4.31 -12.28
N SER A 141 -2.45 -3.05 -11.98
CA SER A 141 -1.86 -1.89 -12.67
C SER A 141 -0.73 -1.36 -11.81
N GLN A 142 0.47 -1.33 -12.37
CA GLN A 142 1.65 -0.76 -11.72
C GLN A 142 1.69 0.74 -11.95
N SER A 143 1.93 1.52 -10.90
CA SER A 143 2.35 2.91 -10.97
C SER A 143 3.67 3.09 -10.21
N ARG A 144 4.45 4.08 -10.63
CA ARG A 144 5.66 4.52 -9.94
C ARG A 144 5.40 5.88 -9.31
N GLU A 145 5.67 5.99 -8.03
CA GLU A 145 5.69 7.25 -7.31
C GLU A 145 7.13 7.54 -6.86
N LEU A 146 7.61 8.73 -7.19
CA LEU A 146 8.82 9.26 -6.58
C LEU A 146 8.45 9.67 -5.15
N ALA A 147 8.79 8.84 -4.17
CA ALA A 147 8.63 9.22 -2.78
C ALA A 147 9.58 10.38 -2.45
N GLN A 148 9.19 11.23 -1.49
CA GLN A 148 10.04 12.32 -1.06
C GLN A 148 11.39 11.78 -0.54
N GLY A 149 12.49 12.26 -1.12
CA GLY A 149 13.85 11.87 -0.71
C GLY A 149 14.48 10.80 -1.63
N PRO A 150 15.23 9.82 -1.09
CA PRO A 150 16.10 8.94 -1.88
C PRO A 150 15.40 7.68 -2.41
N LEU A 151 14.07 7.60 -2.30
CA LEU A 151 13.30 6.38 -2.54
C LEU A 151 12.36 6.51 -3.74
N THR A 152 12.27 5.43 -4.51
CA THR A 152 11.22 5.21 -5.49
C THR A 152 10.29 4.15 -4.94
N VAL A 153 8.99 4.43 -4.95
CA VAL A 153 7.96 3.47 -4.55
C VAL A 153 7.18 3.03 -5.79
N PHE A 154 7.18 1.74 -6.05
CA PHE A 154 6.30 1.11 -7.02
C PHE A 154 5.07 0.60 -6.30
N THR A 155 3.91 1.11 -6.67
CA THR A 155 2.62 0.68 -6.13
C THR A 155 1.88 -0.09 -7.22
N LEU A 156 1.59 -1.35 -6.95
CA LEU A 156 0.83 -2.22 -7.82
C LEU A 156 -0.55 -2.40 -7.21
N THR A 157 -1.57 -1.83 -7.85
CA THR A 157 -2.96 -1.87 -7.37
C THR A 157 -3.81 -2.69 -8.33
N GLY A 158 -4.60 -3.60 -7.80
CA GLY A 158 -5.28 -4.60 -8.60
C GLY A 158 -6.35 -5.38 -7.87
N THR A 159 -6.71 -6.53 -8.43
CA THR A 159 -7.68 -7.46 -7.83
C THR A 159 -7.17 -8.89 -7.89
N VAL A 160 -7.70 -9.72 -6.99
CA VAL A 160 -7.54 -11.18 -7.04
C VAL A 160 -8.60 -11.76 -7.96
N GLU A 161 -8.21 -12.19 -9.17
CA GLU A 161 -9.12 -12.74 -10.17
C GLU A 161 -9.49 -14.21 -9.92
N ALA A 162 -8.63 -14.96 -9.24
CA ALA A 162 -8.85 -16.39 -9.01
C ALA A 162 -8.11 -16.91 -7.77
N GLY A 163 -8.68 -17.94 -7.14
CA GLY A 163 -8.06 -18.68 -6.03
C GLY A 163 -8.40 -18.12 -4.65
N ALA A 164 -7.49 -18.28 -3.69
CA ALA A 164 -7.71 -17.78 -2.33
C ALA A 164 -7.87 -16.26 -2.33
N PHE A 165 -8.77 -15.73 -1.48
CA PHE A 165 -9.05 -14.30 -1.38
C PHE A 165 -9.59 -13.64 -2.67
N MET A 166 -10.25 -14.41 -3.54
CA MET A 166 -10.88 -13.92 -4.77
C MET A 166 -11.74 -12.66 -4.52
N GLU A 167 -11.76 -11.76 -5.51
CA GLU A 167 -12.47 -10.47 -5.51
C GLU A 167 -11.92 -9.43 -4.53
N SER A 168 -10.92 -9.78 -3.71
CA SER A 168 -10.22 -8.80 -2.88
C SER A 168 -9.43 -7.85 -3.78
N MET A 169 -9.44 -6.57 -3.43
CA MET A 169 -8.49 -5.60 -3.92
C MET A 169 -7.10 -5.97 -3.39
N ALA A 170 -6.07 -5.79 -4.21
CA ALA A 170 -4.70 -6.08 -3.85
C ALA A 170 -3.82 -4.86 -4.04
N ILE A 171 -2.95 -4.59 -3.06
CA ILE A 171 -1.95 -3.53 -3.10
C ILE A 171 -0.60 -4.16 -2.75
N LEU A 172 0.30 -4.20 -3.74
CA LEU A 172 1.70 -4.61 -3.55
C LEU A 172 2.58 -3.37 -3.70
N THR A 173 3.33 -3.05 -2.65
CA THR A 173 4.29 -1.95 -2.66
C THR A 173 5.69 -2.49 -2.69
N VAL A 174 6.55 -1.93 -3.53
CA VAL A 174 7.99 -2.25 -3.60
C VAL A 174 8.78 -0.96 -3.61
N THR A 175 9.77 -0.84 -2.72
CA THR A 175 10.58 0.37 -2.61
C THR A 175 12.01 0.12 -3.02
N TYR A 176 12.57 0.97 -3.88
CA TYR A 176 13.97 0.92 -4.29
C TYR A 176 14.69 2.24 -3.97
N LEU A 177 16.02 2.21 -3.93
CA LEU A 177 16.83 3.41 -3.87
C LEU A 177 16.88 4.07 -5.26
N ASN A 178 16.67 5.39 -5.32
CA ASN A 178 16.81 6.15 -6.57
C ASN A 178 18.20 5.98 -7.17
N ALA A 179 19.23 6.01 -6.32
CA ALA A 179 20.62 5.86 -6.72
C ALA A 179 20.91 4.51 -7.39
N ASP A 180 20.20 3.43 -7.04
CA ASP A 180 20.42 2.12 -7.68
C ASP A 180 19.84 2.11 -9.09
N ILE A 181 18.67 2.73 -9.28
CA ILE A 181 18.03 2.88 -10.60
C ILE A 181 18.89 3.80 -11.48
N GLU A 182 19.21 5.01 -11.01
CA GLU A 182 19.97 6.02 -11.75
C GLU A 182 21.35 5.48 -12.16
N LYS A 183 22.14 4.99 -11.19
CA LYS A 183 23.48 4.45 -11.50
C LYS A 183 23.42 3.23 -12.40
N GLY A 184 22.39 2.40 -12.27
CA GLY A 184 22.19 1.25 -13.15
C GLY A 184 21.96 1.70 -14.59
N CYS A 185 20.99 2.59 -14.79
CA CYS A 185 20.60 3.12 -16.09
C CYS A 185 21.72 3.89 -16.80
N ASP A 186 22.53 4.62 -16.03
CA ASP A 186 23.69 5.37 -16.54
C ASP A 186 24.94 4.50 -16.77
N SER A 187 24.94 3.25 -16.28
CA SER A 187 26.12 2.38 -16.40
C SER A 187 26.27 1.83 -17.83
N PRO A 188 27.51 1.59 -18.31
CA PRO A 188 27.73 0.99 -19.63
C PRO A 188 27.07 -0.37 -19.84
N GLY A 189 26.85 -1.14 -18.76
CA GLY A 189 26.17 -2.44 -18.78
C GLY A 189 24.66 -2.36 -18.60
N GLY A 190 24.13 -1.18 -18.27
CA GLY A 190 22.75 -0.96 -17.89
C GLY A 190 22.39 -1.51 -16.51
N LEU A 191 21.15 -1.22 -16.09
CA LEU A 191 20.58 -1.72 -14.85
C LEU A 191 20.27 -3.21 -15.01
N ILE A 192 21.07 -4.06 -14.38
CA ILE A 192 20.92 -5.53 -14.47
C ILE A 192 20.11 -6.13 -13.32
N TRP A 193 19.94 -5.39 -12.23
CA TRP A 193 19.36 -5.90 -10.99
C TRP A 193 18.76 -4.80 -10.12
N LEU A 194 17.60 -5.08 -9.52
CA LEU A 194 17.02 -4.28 -8.44
C LEU A 194 16.58 -5.21 -7.30
N SER A 195 16.75 -4.74 -6.05
CA SER A 195 16.24 -5.42 -4.86
C SER A 195 15.76 -4.40 -3.84
N GLY A 196 14.63 -4.66 -3.20
CA GLY A 196 14.03 -3.72 -2.27
C GLY A 196 12.99 -4.36 -1.35
N PRO A 197 12.65 -3.70 -0.23
CA PRO A 197 11.56 -4.16 0.63
C PRO A 197 10.23 -4.15 -0.12
N ALA A 198 9.37 -5.09 0.25
CA ALA A 198 8.03 -5.23 -0.33
C ALA A 198 6.97 -5.51 0.75
N THR A 199 5.75 -5.03 0.52
CA THR A 199 4.56 -5.30 1.36
C THR A 199 3.38 -5.69 0.49
N LEU A 200 2.46 -6.50 1.02
CA LEU A 200 1.22 -6.88 0.35
C LEU A 200 0.03 -6.69 1.28
N GLU A 201 -1.03 -6.07 0.77
CA GLU A 201 -2.32 -5.98 1.42
C GLU A 201 -3.41 -6.50 0.49
N LEU A 202 -4.29 -7.35 1.02
CA LEU A 202 -5.53 -7.73 0.37
C LEU A 202 -6.72 -7.16 1.16
N ILE A 203 -7.58 -6.42 0.49
CA ILE A 203 -8.71 -5.70 1.07
C ILE A 203 -9.98 -6.26 0.45
N ARG A 204 -10.88 -6.80 1.27
CA ARG A 204 -12.19 -7.25 0.79
C ARG A 204 -12.98 -6.03 0.37
N THR A 205 -13.50 -6.01 -0.85
CA THR A 205 -14.47 -4.99 -1.28
C THR A 205 -15.82 -5.27 -0.63
N VAL A 206 -16.48 -4.24 -0.09
CA VAL A 206 -17.87 -4.35 0.37
C VAL A 206 -18.72 -4.13 -0.87
N THR A 207 -19.45 -5.15 -1.31
CA THR A 207 -20.42 -5.05 -2.40
C THR A 207 -21.83 -5.13 -1.86
#